data_AF-A0A0U1LIH7-F1
#
_entry.id   AF-A0A0U1LIH7-F1
#
_cell.length_a   1.000
_cell.length_b   1.000
_cell.length_c   1.000
_cell.angle_alpha   90.00
_cell.angle_beta   90.00
_cell.angle_gamma   90.00
#
_symmetry.space_group_name_H-M   'P 1'
#
loop_
_entity.id
_entity.type
_entity.pdbx_description
1 polymer ?
#
loop_
_entity_poly.entity_id
_entity_poly.type
_entity_poly.pdbx_seq_one_letter_code
_entity_poly.pdbx_strand_id
1 'polypeptide(L)'
;MGLTSFFTFMRMQKVQGILAMICLVTCPFVIPISTILSRSRQTHHTRSFQCGVNAPPGKEMCPQGMCCSRYGYCGTGIDYCGLGCQSGCELALPKITPKCPGSMNRSIAYYESWASRRVCNKYEASDIDPTPYTHINFAFALIDEQGKVMLSMPNDTALFDQLKEVRTKALGNLHLWIAVGGYAVGASPFSKLAATQQGRHNFIDSACQFMDKYGFEGMDLDWEYPGATDTGGSKADTANMVSLVKEYRAQCKGKGLSVTIPGGTFYLKDFDLKGLEPHVDWLNLMTYDLHGSWEKPVMAKPHTNLTDIQQSLKEVWDAGVSPQKVTLGLADYGKTYTLSSGSCTTPGCTATGAGKPGPCSNEAGSLHNAEIDTVLQKNSNIKPVLDKQAAVKYFAWDTTQWVSYDDDETWILKKQYAADKCLGGTLAWAVDMKTISQGNETSAD
;
A
#
# COMPACT_ATOMS: atom_id res chain seq x y z
N MET A 1 -55.50 24.00 -8.66
CA MET A 1 -56.38 24.56 -9.71
C MET A 1 -55.58 25.59 -10.49
N GLY A 2 -55.64 25.56 -11.82
CA GLY A 2 -55.01 26.54 -12.72
C GLY A 2 -53.50 26.40 -12.90
N LEU A 3 -52.88 26.48 -14.09
CA LEU A 3 -53.18 26.03 -15.47
C LEU A 3 -51.98 26.48 -16.32
N THR A 4 -51.32 25.55 -17.07
CA THR A 4 -50.70 25.76 -18.41
C THR A 4 -49.59 26.84 -18.61
N SER A 5 -48.62 26.74 -19.54
CA SER A 5 -48.50 25.88 -20.73
C SER A 5 -47.06 25.80 -21.30
N PHE A 6 -46.84 24.80 -22.18
CA PHE A 6 -45.89 24.72 -23.32
C PHE A 6 -44.40 24.41 -23.04
N PHE A 7 -43.67 23.61 -23.85
CA PHE A 7 -44.01 22.89 -25.10
C PHE A 7 -43.33 21.49 -25.17
N THR A 8 -43.96 20.55 -25.88
CA THR A 8 -43.56 19.15 -26.08
C THR A 8 -42.87 18.93 -27.43
N PHE A 9 -41.96 17.94 -27.58
CA PHE A 9 -41.94 16.93 -28.67
C PHE A 9 -40.85 15.87 -28.41
N MET A 10 -41.22 14.62 -28.06
CA MET A 10 -41.33 13.44 -28.94
C MET A 10 -39.99 12.88 -29.47
N ARG A 11 -39.75 11.56 -29.50
CA ARG A 11 -40.71 10.50 -29.83
C ARG A 11 -40.41 9.14 -29.17
N MET A 12 -41.47 8.40 -28.82
CA MET A 12 -41.48 6.97 -28.47
C MET A 12 -41.29 6.11 -29.77
N GLN A 13 -41.23 4.76 -29.81
CA GLN A 13 -41.96 3.76 -29.02
C GLN A 13 -41.50 2.31 -29.26
N LYS A 14 -41.60 1.49 -28.19
CA LYS A 14 -41.73 0.02 -28.04
C LYS A 14 -41.87 -0.90 -29.29
N VAL A 15 -41.35 -2.14 -29.17
CA VAL A 15 -42.11 -3.42 -29.27
C VAL A 15 -41.49 -4.47 -28.30
N GLN A 16 -42.32 -5.32 -27.67
CA GLN A 16 -41.90 -6.52 -26.91
C GLN A 16 -42.23 -7.80 -27.70
N GLY A 17 -41.50 -8.91 -27.45
CA GLY A 17 -41.84 -10.24 -27.95
C GLY A 17 -41.15 -11.36 -27.16
N ILE A 18 -41.92 -12.33 -26.67
CA ILE A 18 -41.49 -13.49 -25.86
C ILE A 18 -41.62 -14.75 -26.71
N LEU A 19 -40.72 -15.73 -26.59
CA LEU A 19 -41.08 -17.17 -26.52
C LEU A 19 -39.92 -18.07 -26.09
N ALA A 20 -40.25 -19.21 -25.47
CA ALA A 20 -39.33 -20.31 -25.16
C ALA A 20 -40.05 -21.67 -25.31
N MET A 21 -39.42 -22.65 -25.97
CA MET A 21 -39.65 -24.11 -25.95
C MET A 21 -38.55 -24.74 -26.84
N ILE A 22 -37.70 -25.70 -26.43
CA ILE A 22 -37.89 -27.10 -25.96
C ILE A 22 -37.92 -28.15 -27.11
N CYS A 23 -36.81 -28.91 -27.16
CA CYS A 23 -36.59 -30.33 -27.52
C CYS A 23 -36.88 -30.95 -28.91
N LEU A 24 -36.02 -31.96 -29.20
CA LEU A 24 -36.13 -33.19 -30.02
C LEU A 24 -35.35 -33.20 -31.36
N VAL A 25 -34.67 -34.28 -31.81
CA VAL A 25 -34.02 -35.44 -31.12
C VAL A 25 -33.14 -36.24 -32.13
N THR A 26 -32.11 -36.98 -31.67
CA THR A 26 -31.31 -38.03 -32.40
C THR A 26 -30.45 -37.60 -33.62
N CYS A 27 -29.38 -38.31 -34.05
CA CYS A 27 -28.96 -39.73 -33.89
C CYS A 27 -27.43 -39.88 -33.67
N PRO A 28 -26.90 -41.10 -33.33
CA PRO A 28 -25.60 -41.28 -32.68
C PRO A 28 -24.45 -41.73 -33.60
N PHE A 29 -23.21 -41.65 -33.10
CA PHE A 29 -22.16 -42.64 -33.38
C PHE A 29 -21.28 -42.87 -32.15
N VAL A 30 -21.14 -44.13 -31.75
CA VAL A 30 -20.28 -44.59 -30.64
C VAL A 30 -19.27 -45.57 -31.23
N ILE A 31 -17.96 -45.31 -31.05
CA ILE A 31 -16.91 -46.31 -31.26
C ILE A 31 -15.87 -46.15 -30.14
N PRO A 32 -15.70 -47.13 -29.25
CA PRO A 32 -14.64 -47.14 -28.25
C PRO A 32 -13.53 -48.13 -28.64
N ILE A 33 -12.29 -47.66 -28.78
CA ILE A 33 -11.09 -48.52 -28.66
C ILE A 33 -10.05 -47.83 -27.78
N SER A 34 -9.99 -48.27 -26.54
CA SER A 34 -8.84 -48.09 -25.66
C SER A 34 -7.82 -49.20 -25.91
N THR A 35 -6.58 -48.87 -26.31
CA THR A 35 -5.35 -49.26 -25.58
C THR A 35 -4.05 -48.90 -26.30
N ILE A 36 -3.03 -48.56 -25.49
CA ILE A 36 -1.58 -48.67 -25.74
C ILE A 36 -1.01 -47.88 -26.93
N LEU A 37 -0.43 -46.72 -26.62
CA LEU A 37 1.00 -46.51 -26.85
C LEU A 37 1.59 -45.65 -25.72
N SER A 38 2.47 -46.26 -24.93
CA SER A 38 3.14 -45.60 -23.81
C SER A 38 4.20 -44.61 -24.32
N ARG A 39 4.11 -43.33 -23.92
CA ARG A 39 5.25 -42.42 -23.87
C ARG A 39 5.11 -41.42 -22.72
N SER A 40 5.82 -41.72 -21.64
CA SER A 40 6.26 -40.82 -20.56
C SER A 40 5.35 -39.64 -20.16
N ARG A 41 4.49 -39.85 -19.17
CA ARG A 41 4.10 -38.80 -18.21
C ARG A 41 4.72 -39.11 -16.84
N GLN A 42 5.90 -38.56 -16.62
CA GLN A 42 6.58 -38.33 -15.34
C GLN A 42 7.21 -36.92 -15.48
N THR A 43 7.14 -35.98 -14.55
CA THR A 43 6.51 -35.88 -13.21
C THR A 43 5.89 -34.46 -13.07
N HIS A 44 5.21 -34.00 -11.99
CA HIS A 44 4.72 -34.60 -10.74
C HIS A 44 3.23 -34.25 -10.55
N HIS A 45 2.48 -35.14 -9.86
CA HIS A 45 1.41 -34.74 -8.95
C HIS A 45 1.73 -35.36 -7.59
N THR A 46 2.52 -34.66 -6.77
CA THR A 46 2.71 -35.02 -5.37
C THR A 46 1.49 -34.60 -4.58
N ARG A 47 0.97 -35.52 -3.74
CA ARG A 47 -0.17 -35.28 -2.85
C ARG A 47 0.10 -34.03 -2.02
N SER A 48 -0.78 -33.03 -2.10
CA SER A 48 -0.70 -31.85 -1.25
C SER A 48 -1.00 -32.24 0.20
N PHE A 49 0.04 -32.24 1.04
CA PHE A 49 -0.15 -32.40 2.48
C PHE A 49 -0.84 -31.13 3.00
N GLN A 50 -2.04 -31.28 3.54
CA GLN A 50 -2.72 -30.19 4.25
C GLN A 50 -1.98 -29.88 5.56
N CYS A 51 -1.95 -28.61 5.93
CA CYS A 51 -1.25 -28.09 7.10
C CYS A 51 -1.90 -26.81 7.64
N GLY A 52 -1.40 -26.32 8.78
CA GLY A 52 -1.84 -25.06 9.35
C GLY A 52 -3.17 -25.15 10.10
N VAL A 53 -3.80 -24.01 10.34
CA VAL A 53 -4.93 -23.85 11.29
C VAL A 53 -6.20 -24.63 10.91
N ASN A 54 -6.32 -25.05 9.65
CA ASN A 54 -7.45 -25.80 9.10
C ASN A 54 -7.10 -27.27 8.79
N ALA A 55 -5.94 -27.77 9.23
CA ALA A 55 -5.54 -29.16 9.03
C ALA A 55 -6.17 -30.11 10.07
N PRO A 56 -6.36 -31.40 9.73
CA PRO A 56 -6.73 -32.41 10.70
C PRO A 56 -5.69 -32.55 11.83
N PRO A 57 -6.11 -32.91 13.07
CA PRO A 57 -5.19 -33.06 14.20
C PRO A 57 -3.98 -33.95 13.89
N GLY A 58 -2.78 -33.48 14.23
CA GLY A 58 -1.50 -34.13 13.93
C GLY A 58 -0.96 -33.87 12.52
N LYS A 59 -1.48 -32.86 11.80
CA LYS A 59 -0.97 -32.38 10.49
C LYS A 59 -0.72 -30.87 10.44
N GLU A 60 -0.75 -30.19 11.57
CA GLU A 60 -0.62 -28.73 11.69
C GLU A 60 0.72 -28.23 11.12
N MET A 61 1.76 -29.05 11.20
CA MET A 61 3.11 -28.76 10.71
C MET A 61 3.46 -29.56 9.45
N CYS A 62 4.22 -28.94 8.56
CA CYS A 62 4.76 -29.60 7.38
C CYS A 62 5.98 -30.48 7.67
N PRO A 63 6.29 -31.46 6.79
CA PRO A 63 7.55 -32.19 6.83
C PRO A 63 8.76 -31.25 6.86
N GLN A 64 9.82 -31.67 7.54
CA GLN A 64 11.03 -30.85 7.73
C GLN A 64 11.61 -30.38 6.38
N GLY A 65 11.89 -29.08 6.27
CA GLY A 65 12.34 -28.45 5.01
C GLY A 65 11.20 -27.92 4.13
N MET A 66 9.93 -28.04 4.55
CA MET A 66 8.77 -27.47 3.88
C MET A 66 8.07 -26.42 4.74
N CYS A 67 7.42 -25.48 4.07
CA CYS A 67 6.58 -24.45 4.67
C CYS A 67 5.10 -24.76 4.45
N CYS A 68 4.26 -24.35 5.39
CA CYS A 68 2.82 -24.39 5.24
C CYS A 68 2.33 -23.09 4.58
N SER A 69 1.81 -23.16 3.37
CA SER A 69 1.31 -21.99 2.64
C SER A 69 0.13 -21.30 3.34
N ARG A 70 -0.16 -20.06 2.95
CA ARG A 70 -1.36 -19.34 3.40
C ARG A 70 -2.67 -20.06 3.08
N TYR A 71 -2.65 -20.99 2.14
CA TYR A 71 -3.79 -21.83 1.75
C TYR A 71 -3.87 -23.17 2.51
N GLY A 72 -3.00 -23.40 3.49
CA GLY A 72 -2.99 -24.62 4.31
C GLY A 72 -2.44 -25.85 3.58
N TYR A 73 -1.42 -25.68 2.74
CA TYR A 73 -0.74 -26.79 2.05
C TYR A 73 0.78 -26.71 2.16
N CYS A 74 1.44 -27.86 2.32
CA CYS A 74 2.89 -27.95 2.39
C CYS A 74 3.57 -27.87 1.04
N GLY A 75 4.71 -27.18 1.00
CA GLY A 75 5.62 -27.17 -0.13
C GLY A 75 6.87 -26.34 0.15
N THR A 76 7.59 -25.99 -0.92
CA THR A 76 8.88 -25.28 -0.86
C THR A 76 8.89 -24.12 -1.84
N GLY A 77 9.57 -23.03 -1.50
CA GLY A 77 9.61 -21.81 -2.32
C GLY A 77 8.51 -20.81 -1.95
N ILE A 78 8.49 -19.67 -2.64
CA ILE A 78 7.73 -18.48 -2.23
C ILE A 78 6.22 -18.72 -2.10
N ASP A 79 5.62 -19.54 -2.97
CA ASP A 79 4.20 -19.90 -2.94
C ASP A 79 3.76 -20.62 -1.64
N TYR A 80 4.72 -21.17 -0.90
CA TYR A 80 4.52 -21.94 0.33
C TYR A 80 5.13 -21.27 1.56
N CYS A 81 6.24 -20.55 1.37
CA CYS A 81 7.05 -19.95 2.43
C CYS A 81 6.95 -18.42 2.52
N GLY A 82 6.18 -17.78 1.63
CA GLY A 82 5.94 -16.34 1.60
C GLY A 82 4.94 -15.86 2.66
N LEU A 83 4.32 -14.70 2.42
CA LEU A 83 3.40 -14.10 3.38
C LEU A 83 2.15 -14.96 3.63
N GLY A 84 1.69 -14.96 4.88
CA GLY A 84 0.60 -15.81 5.34
C GLY A 84 0.99 -17.28 5.47
N CYS A 85 2.26 -17.64 5.22
CA CYS A 85 2.76 -18.95 5.62
C CYS A 85 2.49 -19.18 7.12
N GLN A 86 1.96 -20.37 7.43
CA GLN A 86 1.40 -20.69 8.75
C GLN A 86 2.40 -21.44 9.65
N SER A 87 3.41 -22.10 9.07
CA SER A 87 4.51 -22.76 9.80
C SER A 87 5.70 -23.08 8.87
N GLY A 88 6.92 -23.15 9.41
CA GLY A 88 8.14 -23.45 8.63
C GLY A 88 8.67 -22.30 7.75
N CYS A 89 8.13 -21.09 7.91
CA CYS A 89 8.28 -19.95 6.98
C CYS A 89 9.70 -19.38 6.88
N GLU A 90 10.56 -19.67 7.85
CA GLU A 90 11.98 -19.28 7.87
C GLU A 90 12.79 -19.86 6.69
N LEU A 91 12.22 -20.80 5.92
CA LEU A 91 12.93 -21.61 4.94
C LEU A 91 12.97 -21.06 3.50
N ALA A 92 12.14 -20.09 3.08
CA ALA A 92 12.26 -19.56 1.70
C ALA A 92 11.85 -18.10 1.42
N LEU A 93 11.90 -17.21 2.41
CA LEU A 93 12.19 -15.80 2.11
C LEU A 93 13.72 -15.66 1.98
N PRO A 94 14.27 -15.10 0.88
CA PRO A 94 15.70 -14.79 0.80
C PRO A 94 16.06 -13.89 1.98
N LYS A 95 16.94 -14.35 2.87
CA LYS A 95 17.38 -13.55 4.02
C LYS A 95 18.08 -12.31 3.50
N ILE A 96 17.38 -11.17 3.55
CA ILE A 96 17.91 -9.87 3.13
C ILE A 96 19.22 -9.68 3.89
N THR A 97 20.31 -9.63 3.14
CA THR A 97 21.66 -9.52 3.68
C THR A 97 22.16 -8.13 3.33
N PRO A 98 22.13 -7.16 4.27
CA PRO A 98 22.47 -5.79 3.97
C PRO A 98 23.96 -5.64 3.65
N LYS A 99 24.29 -4.90 2.59
CA LYS A 99 25.68 -4.67 2.19
C LYS A 99 26.42 -3.75 3.16
N CYS A 100 25.71 -2.88 3.87
CA CYS A 100 26.28 -2.01 4.89
C CYS A 100 25.83 -2.40 6.31
N PRO A 101 26.75 -2.46 7.30
CA PRO A 101 26.40 -2.55 8.71
C PRO A 101 25.41 -1.45 9.13
N GLY A 102 24.39 -1.81 9.90
CA GLY A 102 23.38 -0.87 10.43
C GLY A 102 22.34 -0.36 9.41
N SER A 103 22.41 -0.80 8.15
CA SER A 103 21.33 -0.57 7.17
C SER A 103 20.19 -1.59 7.33
N MET A 104 19.00 -1.26 6.84
CA MET A 104 17.77 -2.06 6.95
C MET A 104 17.28 -2.34 8.38
N ASN A 105 17.64 -1.50 9.35
CA ASN A 105 17.21 -1.62 10.75
C ASN A 105 15.78 -1.10 11.02
N ARG A 106 15.13 -0.45 10.04
CA ARG A 106 13.76 0.10 10.20
C ARG A 106 12.77 -0.57 9.24
N SER A 107 11.58 -0.88 9.75
CA SER A 107 10.43 -1.32 8.97
C SER A 107 9.20 -0.63 9.55
N ILE A 108 8.54 0.22 8.76
CA ILE A 108 7.50 1.14 9.24
C ILE A 108 6.17 0.76 8.58
N ALA A 109 5.14 0.53 9.38
CA ALA A 109 3.76 0.40 8.92
C ALA A 109 3.05 1.75 8.99
N TYR A 110 2.45 2.22 7.90
CA TYR A 110 1.37 3.22 8.00
C TYR A 110 0.03 2.49 8.14
N TYR A 111 -0.80 2.96 9.07
CA TYR A 111 -2.17 2.47 9.29
C TYR A 111 -3.16 3.62 9.07
N GLU A 112 -4.08 3.45 8.12
CA GLU A 112 -5.13 4.42 7.82
C GLU A 112 -6.26 4.36 8.86
N SER A 113 -6.49 5.43 9.62
CA SER A 113 -7.52 5.46 10.67
C SER A 113 -8.94 5.28 10.13
N TRP A 114 -9.17 5.59 8.86
CA TRP A 114 -10.44 5.34 8.16
C TRP A 114 -10.63 3.89 7.73
N ALA A 115 -9.59 3.03 7.76
CA ALA A 115 -9.72 1.59 7.51
C ALA A 115 -10.68 0.91 8.49
N SER A 116 -10.70 1.37 9.75
CA SER A 116 -11.67 0.98 10.80
C SER A 116 -13.13 1.32 10.47
N ARG A 117 -13.38 2.11 9.43
CA ARG A 117 -14.71 2.60 9.03
C ARG A 117 -15.09 2.20 7.60
N ARG A 118 -14.25 1.45 6.87
CA ARG A 118 -14.58 0.96 5.53
C ARG A 118 -15.76 -0.01 5.59
N VAL A 119 -16.68 0.12 4.63
CA VAL A 119 -17.89 -0.71 4.51
C VAL A 119 -17.61 -2.16 4.07
N CYS A 120 -16.43 -2.40 3.51
CA CYS A 120 -15.87 -3.71 3.20
C CYS A 120 -14.34 -3.65 3.34
N ASN A 121 -13.69 -4.81 3.51
CA ASN A 121 -12.27 -4.89 3.91
C ASN A 121 -11.97 -3.95 5.10
N LYS A 122 -12.90 -3.92 6.07
CA LYS A 122 -12.73 -3.19 7.33
C LYS A 122 -11.50 -3.74 8.04
N TYR A 123 -10.68 -2.86 8.59
CA TYR A 123 -9.41 -3.23 9.22
C TYR A 123 -9.21 -2.35 10.46
N GLU A 124 -9.27 -2.96 11.64
CA GLU A 124 -9.04 -2.32 12.93
C GLU A 124 -7.53 -2.22 13.21
N ALA A 125 -7.10 -1.31 14.07
CA ALA A 125 -5.70 -1.25 14.49
C ALA A 125 -5.27 -2.55 15.20
N SER A 126 -6.20 -3.29 15.80
CA SER A 126 -5.96 -4.62 16.41
C SER A 126 -5.59 -5.73 15.42
N ASP A 127 -5.87 -5.56 14.12
CA ASP A 127 -5.69 -6.56 13.07
C ASP A 127 -4.26 -6.56 12.49
N ILE A 128 -3.46 -5.55 12.84
CA ILE A 128 -2.06 -5.43 12.41
C ILE A 128 -1.24 -6.57 13.02
N ASP A 129 -0.63 -7.39 12.15
CA ASP A 129 0.50 -8.24 12.54
C ASP A 129 1.74 -7.33 12.72
N PRO A 130 2.26 -7.18 13.95
CA PRO A 130 3.42 -6.32 14.20
C PRO A 130 4.75 -7.00 13.86
N THR A 131 4.77 -8.31 13.61
CA THR A 131 5.98 -9.12 13.48
C THR A 131 7.00 -8.57 12.45
N PRO A 132 6.61 -8.07 11.26
CA PRO A 132 7.56 -7.54 10.28
C PRO A 132 7.89 -6.04 10.47
N TYR A 133 7.43 -5.39 11.53
CA TYR A 133 7.54 -3.94 11.73
C TYR A 133 8.29 -3.59 13.03
N THR A 134 9.02 -2.47 12.98
CA THR A 134 9.66 -1.84 14.13
C THR A 134 8.95 -0.56 14.57
N HIS A 135 8.14 0.02 13.68
CA HIS A 135 7.34 1.23 13.94
C HIS A 135 5.94 1.08 13.34
N ILE A 136 4.92 1.65 14.00
CA ILE A 136 3.63 1.95 13.39
C ILE A 136 3.43 3.47 13.41
N ASN A 137 3.20 4.05 12.24
CA ASN A 137 2.74 5.41 12.04
C ASN A 137 1.21 5.40 11.91
N PHE A 138 0.50 5.96 12.88
CA PHE A 138 -0.95 6.17 12.77
C PHE A 138 -1.22 7.33 11.80
N ALA A 139 -1.94 7.07 10.70
CA ALA A 139 -2.32 8.07 9.71
C ALA A 139 -3.82 8.42 9.86
N PHE A 140 -4.22 9.62 10.26
CA PHE A 140 -3.43 10.79 10.61
C PHE A 140 -4.00 11.50 11.84
N ALA A 141 -3.18 12.31 12.50
CA ALA A 141 -3.66 13.51 13.20
C ALA A 141 -3.67 14.69 12.23
N LEU A 142 -4.58 15.64 12.45
CA LEU A 142 -4.79 16.81 11.58
C LEU A 142 -4.31 18.09 12.25
N ILE A 143 -4.45 19.22 11.55
CA ILE A 143 -4.12 20.55 12.05
C ILE A 143 -5.40 21.38 12.15
N ASP A 144 -5.64 22.01 13.31
CA ASP A 144 -6.76 22.94 13.52
C ASP A 144 -6.51 24.33 12.90
N GLU A 145 -7.53 25.19 12.91
CA GLU A 145 -7.44 26.56 12.39
C GLU A 145 -6.42 27.45 13.12
N GLN A 146 -5.94 27.04 14.31
CA GLN A 146 -4.93 27.73 15.09
C GLN A 146 -3.52 27.15 14.89
N GLY A 147 -3.37 26.17 14.00
CA GLY A 147 -2.09 25.52 13.68
C GLY A 147 -1.67 24.45 14.69
N LYS A 148 -2.59 23.88 15.47
CA LYS A 148 -2.30 22.85 16.48
C LYS A 148 -2.69 21.46 16.02
N VAL A 149 -1.99 20.44 16.53
CA VAL A 149 -2.29 19.03 16.27
C VAL A 149 -3.60 18.60 16.95
N MET A 150 -4.52 18.03 16.17
CA MET A 150 -5.81 17.52 16.62
C MET A 150 -6.07 16.08 16.12
N LEU A 151 -7.02 15.37 16.75
CA LEU A 151 -7.50 14.08 16.24
C LEU A 151 -8.13 14.26 14.86
N SER A 152 -8.02 13.26 13.96
CA SER A 152 -8.83 13.25 12.73
C SER A 152 -10.30 13.01 13.07
N MET A 153 -10.56 12.09 14.00
CA MET A 153 -11.88 11.76 14.52
C MET A 153 -11.87 11.62 16.05
N PRO A 154 -12.97 11.97 16.75
CA PRO A 154 -13.07 11.78 18.20
C PRO A 154 -12.82 10.35 18.69
N ASN A 155 -13.11 9.34 17.86
CA ASN A 155 -12.97 7.93 18.20
C ASN A 155 -11.58 7.33 17.86
N ASP A 156 -10.65 8.11 17.28
CA ASP A 156 -9.27 7.64 17.01
C ASP A 156 -8.57 7.19 18.29
N THR A 157 -8.97 7.72 19.45
CA THR A 157 -8.43 7.33 20.76
C THR A 157 -8.61 5.84 21.07
N ALA A 158 -9.69 5.21 20.61
CA ALA A 158 -9.89 3.77 20.77
C ALA A 158 -8.89 2.97 19.90
N LEU A 159 -8.56 3.47 18.71
CA LEU A 159 -7.55 2.88 17.83
C LEU A 159 -6.14 3.07 18.42
N PHE A 160 -5.87 4.19 19.11
CA PHE A 160 -4.60 4.38 19.84
C PHE A 160 -4.44 3.34 20.96
N ASP A 161 -5.52 2.96 21.64
CA ASP A 161 -5.48 1.91 22.66
C ASP A 161 -5.30 0.52 22.04
N GLN A 162 -5.97 0.21 20.93
CA GLN A 162 -5.69 -1.01 20.13
C GLN A 162 -4.20 -1.09 19.69
N LEU A 163 -3.58 0.02 19.26
CA LEU A 163 -2.15 0.02 18.91
C LEU A 163 -1.23 -0.26 20.11
N LYS A 164 -1.61 0.16 21.33
CA LYS A 164 -0.86 -0.19 22.56
C LYS A 164 -0.96 -1.68 22.87
N GLU A 165 -2.11 -2.30 22.58
CA GLU A 165 -2.27 -3.76 22.65
C GLU A 165 -1.40 -4.47 21.60
N VAL A 166 -1.36 -3.98 20.36
CA VAL A 166 -0.48 -4.52 19.30
C VAL A 166 1.00 -4.42 19.68
N ARG A 167 1.46 -3.28 20.24
CA ARG A 167 2.80 -3.15 20.81
C ARG A 167 3.06 -4.16 21.94
N THR A 168 2.05 -4.46 22.74
CA THR A 168 2.13 -5.46 23.82
C THR A 168 2.26 -6.89 23.26
N LYS A 169 1.50 -7.24 22.21
CA LYS A 169 1.65 -8.50 21.45
C LYS A 169 3.06 -8.62 20.84
N ALA A 170 3.64 -7.51 20.37
CA ALA A 170 5.01 -7.42 19.86
C ALA A 170 6.13 -7.47 20.93
N LEU A 171 5.79 -7.82 22.18
CA LEU A 171 6.70 -7.84 23.34
C LEU A 171 7.40 -6.49 23.61
N GLY A 172 6.76 -5.38 23.22
CA GLY A 172 7.28 -4.02 23.42
C GLY A 172 8.32 -3.55 22.40
N ASN A 173 8.69 -4.37 21.41
CA ASN A 173 9.72 -4.03 20.39
C ASN A 173 9.23 -3.09 19.27
N LEU A 174 8.06 -2.47 19.44
CA LEU A 174 7.34 -1.73 18.41
C LEU A 174 7.10 -0.29 18.85
N HIS A 175 7.69 0.67 18.14
CA HIS A 175 7.51 2.09 18.46
C HIS A 175 6.21 2.63 17.86
N LEU A 176 5.43 3.35 18.65
CA LEU A 176 4.19 3.97 18.17
C LEU A 176 4.41 5.46 17.85
N TRP A 177 4.11 5.84 16.62
CA TRP A 177 4.32 7.18 16.07
C TRP A 177 3.01 7.73 15.50
N ILE A 178 2.87 9.06 15.47
CA ILE A 178 1.71 9.75 14.89
C ILE A 178 2.14 10.48 13.61
N ALA A 179 1.49 10.18 12.49
CA ALA A 179 1.66 10.96 11.27
C ALA A 179 0.72 12.18 11.31
N VAL A 180 1.21 13.36 10.98
CA VAL A 180 0.46 14.61 10.97
C VAL A 180 0.47 15.19 9.56
N GLY A 181 -0.71 15.28 8.94
CA GLY A 181 -0.88 15.81 7.58
C GLY A 181 -1.54 14.83 6.60
N GLY A 182 -0.83 14.54 5.51
CA GLY A 182 -1.28 13.74 4.38
C GLY A 182 -2.04 14.53 3.31
N TYR A 183 -2.11 13.97 2.10
CA TYR A 183 -2.63 14.58 0.87
C TYR A 183 -3.94 15.37 1.03
N ALA A 184 -4.89 14.85 1.80
CA ALA A 184 -6.20 15.48 2.02
C ALA A 184 -6.15 16.81 2.80
N VAL A 185 -5.06 17.09 3.53
CA VAL A 185 -4.84 18.36 4.26
C VAL A 185 -4.30 19.45 3.34
N GLY A 186 -3.49 19.07 2.34
CA GLY A 186 -2.80 19.97 1.42
C GLY A 186 -1.76 20.88 2.11
N ALA A 187 -1.13 21.75 1.32
CA ALA A 187 -0.04 22.59 1.81
C ALA A 187 -0.48 23.79 2.65
N SER A 188 -1.71 24.30 2.47
CA SER A 188 -2.15 25.57 3.06
C SER A 188 -2.02 25.67 4.59
N PRO A 189 -2.44 24.66 5.40
CA PRO A 189 -2.34 24.76 6.86
C PRO A 189 -0.88 24.81 7.33
N PHE A 190 -0.03 23.97 6.74
CA PHE A 190 1.40 23.92 7.04
C PHE A 190 2.14 25.19 6.62
N SER A 191 1.87 25.72 5.42
CA SER A 191 2.50 26.96 4.93
C SER A 191 2.20 28.13 5.88
N LYS A 192 0.94 28.27 6.32
CA LYS A 192 0.50 29.30 7.27
C LYS A 192 1.20 29.20 8.63
N LEU A 193 1.25 28.00 9.25
CA LEU A 193 1.90 27.84 10.55
C LEU A 193 3.42 27.96 10.46
N ALA A 194 4.03 27.48 9.38
CA ALA A 194 5.48 27.46 9.23
C ALA A 194 6.07 28.85 8.93
N ALA A 195 5.28 29.75 8.33
CA ALA A 195 5.68 31.11 7.96
C ALA A 195 6.08 32.03 9.14
N THR A 196 5.74 31.68 10.38
CA THR A 196 6.10 32.49 11.56
C THR A 196 6.69 31.63 12.68
N GLN A 197 7.64 32.18 13.43
CA GLN A 197 8.22 31.49 14.60
C GLN A 197 7.15 31.15 15.65
N GLN A 198 6.13 32.01 15.84
CA GLN A 198 5.04 31.73 16.77
C GLN A 198 4.14 30.59 16.29
N GLY A 199 3.83 30.52 14.99
CA GLY A 199 3.06 29.43 14.40
C GLY A 199 3.78 28.09 14.54
N ARG A 200 5.09 28.05 14.22
CA ARG A 200 5.94 26.87 14.42
C ARG A 200 5.99 26.44 15.89
N HIS A 201 6.24 27.37 16.82
CA HIS A 201 6.22 27.09 18.26
C HIS A 201 4.88 26.50 18.71
N ASN A 202 3.74 27.10 18.32
CA ASN A 202 2.41 26.63 18.71
C ASN A 202 2.12 25.21 18.18
N PHE A 203 2.49 24.93 16.93
CA PHE A 203 2.38 23.60 16.35
C PHE A 203 3.24 22.59 17.11
N ILE A 204 4.53 22.88 17.30
CA ILE A 204 5.47 21.98 17.99
C ILE A 204 5.01 21.68 19.41
N ASP A 205 4.67 22.71 20.20
CA ASP A 205 4.16 22.54 21.58
C ASP A 205 2.91 21.64 21.61
N SER A 206 1.95 21.88 20.70
CA SER A 206 0.76 21.03 20.59
C SER A 206 1.07 19.59 20.17
N ALA A 207 2.06 19.38 19.30
CA ALA A 207 2.51 18.05 18.88
C ALA A 207 3.15 17.29 20.05
N CYS A 208 4.00 17.95 20.83
CA CYS A 208 4.58 17.37 22.05
C CYS A 208 3.50 16.95 23.04
N GLN A 209 2.55 17.85 23.35
CA GLN A 209 1.42 17.59 24.24
C GLN A 209 0.52 16.46 23.72
N PHE A 210 0.27 16.39 22.40
CA PHE A 210 -0.49 15.32 21.78
C PHE A 210 0.20 13.96 21.96
N MET A 211 1.50 13.88 21.67
CA MET A 211 2.27 12.65 21.82
C MET A 211 2.35 12.19 23.28
N ASP A 212 2.55 13.11 24.23
CA ASP A 212 2.58 12.78 25.66
C ASP A 212 1.21 12.33 26.18
N LYS A 213 0.13 12.98 25.73
CA LYS A 213 -1.24 12.63 26.11
C LYS A 213 -1.66 11.24 25.62
N TYR A 214 -1.28 10.87 24.41
CA TYR A 214 -1.75 9.64 23.76
C TYR A 214 -0.72 8.48 23.78
N GLY A 215 0.53 8.74 24.17
CA GLY A 215 1.57 7.73 24.37
C GLY A 215 2.42 7.44 23.14
N PHE A 216 2.56 8.40 22.22
CA PHE A 216 3.41 8.32 21.03
C PHE A 216 4.86 8.73 21.35
N GLU A 217 5.79 8.07 20.67
CA GLU A 217 7.24 8.18 20.86
C GLU A 217 7.89 9.14 19.84
N GLY A 218 7.23 9.38 18.70
CA GLY A 218 7.63 10.35 17.71
C GLY A 218 6.50 10.77 16.77
N MET A 219 6.80 11.78 15.95
CA MET A 219 5.90 12.34 14.95
C MET A 219 6.49 12.15 13.55
N ASP A 220 5.66 11.75 12.60
CA ASP A 220 5.97 11.86 11.18
C ASP A 220 5.28 13.11 10.62
N LEU A 221 6.07 14.03 10.06
CA LEU A 221 5.57 15.24 9.43
C LEU A 221 5.30 14.96 7.94
N ASP A 222 4.02 14.90 7.58
CA ASP A 222 3.56 14.58 6.22
C ASP A 222 2.91 15.80 5.56
N TRP A 223 3.76 16.79 5.23
CA TRP A 223 3.33 18.01 4.56
C TRP A 223 3.37 17.79 3.04
N GLU A 224 2.19 17.70 2.42
CA GLU A 224 2.01 17.56 0.97
C GLU A 224 1.51 18.87 0.31
N TYR A 225 2.35 19.73 -0.27
CA TYR A 225 3.81 19.76 -0.23
C TYR A 225 4.30 21.21 -0.03
N PRO A 226 5.46 21.45 0.62
CA PRO A 226 6.15 22.73 0.58
C PRO A 226 6.22 23.27 -0.86
N GLY A 227 5.86 24.54 -1.08
CA GLY A 227 5.96 25.15 -2.41
C GLY A 227 4.85 24.80 -3.41
N ALA A 228 3.97 23.84 -3.11
CA ALA A 228 2.83 23.46 -3.96
C ALA A 228 1.73 24.52 -3.94
N THR A 229 1.83 25.53 -4.82
CA THR A 229 0.90 26.67 -4.88
C THR A 229 -0.53 26.28 -5.21
N ASP A 230 -0.72 25.15 -5.91
CA ASP A 230 -2.00 24.54 -6.25
C ASP A 230 -2.76 23.99 -5.02
N THR A 231 -2.06 23.61 -3.95
CA THR A 231 -2.66 23.24 -2.65
C THR A 231 -2.44 24.30 -1.55
N GLY A 232 -2.04 25.52 -1.95
CA GLY A 232 -1.91 26.68 -1.07
C GLY A 232 -0.56 26.84 -0.37
N GLY A 233 0.49 26.18 -0.87
CA GLY A 233 1.88 26.38 -0.46
C GLY A 233 2.53 27.64 -1.05
N SER A 234 3.75 27.91 -0.62
CA SER A 234 4.55 29.09 -0.98
C SER A 234 6.03 28.74 -1.18
N LYS A 235 6.76 29.51 -1.99
CA LYS A 235 8.22 29.31 -2.15
C LYS A 235 9.01 29.52 -0.84
N ALA A 236 8.44 30.20 0.16
CA ALA A 236 9.09 30.34 1.46
C ALA A 236 9.06 29.05 2.28
N ASP A 237 8.16 28.11 1.94
CA ASP A 237 7.93 26.86 2.67
C ASP A 237 9.20 26.02 2.80
N THR A 238 10.05 25.97 1.76
CA THR A 238 11.35 25.28 1.77
C THR A 238 12.19 25.66 2.99
N ALA A 239 12.38 26.96 3.24
CA ALA A 239 13.16 27.46 4.37
C ALA A 239 12.39 27.43 5.70
N ASN A 240 11.07 27.60 5.63
CA ASN A 240 10.18 27.52 6.80
C ASN A 240 10.12 26.09 7.36
N MET A 241 10.15 25.05 6.51
CA MET A 241 10.16 23.65 6.91
C MET A 241 11.48 23.28 7.61
N VAL A 242 12.63 23.72 7.08
CA VAL A 242 13.93 23.57 7.76
C VAL A 242 13.91 24.25 9.13
N SER A 243 13.33 25.45 9.21
CA SER A 243 13.16 26.16 10.49
C SER A 243 12.26 25.38 11.45
N LEU A 244 11.17 24.78 10.97
CA LEU A 244 10.22 23.98 11.75
C LEU A 244 10.87 22.72 12.32
N VAL A 245 11.56 21.90 11.52
CA VAL A 245 12.20 20.68 12.03
C VAL A 245 13.36 20.99 12.98
N LYS A 246 14.09 22.08 12.75
CA LYS A 246 15.16 22.56 13.64
C LYS A 246 14.61 23.03 14.99
N GLU A 247 13.52 23.80 14.98
CA GLU A 247 12.85 24.26 16.19
C GLU A 247 12.19 23.09 16.95
N TYR A 248 11.63 22.10 16.24
CA TYR A 248 11.11 20.88 16.83
C TYR A 248 12.17 20.16 17.67
N ARG A 249 13.39 20.00 17.16
CA ARG A 249 14.49 19.37 17.92
C ARG A 249 14.94 20.13 19.15
N ALA A 250 14.75 21.45 19.18
CA ALA A 250 15.07 22.25 20.35
C ALA A 250 13.99 22.12 21.45
N GLN A 251 12.72 22.01 21.05
CA GLN A 251 11.55 22.04 21.95
C GLN A 251 11.09 20.64 22.37
N CYS A 252 10.87 19.73 21.41
CA CYS A 252 10.32 18.38 21.62
C CYS A 252 11.41 17.35 21.98
N LYS A 253 12.20 17.63 23.01
CA LYS A 253 13.36 16.80 23.39
C LYS A 253 12.92 15.38 23.80
N GLY A 254 13.57 14.38 23.22
CA GLY A 254 13.28 12.97 23.48
C GLY A 254 12.13 12.39 22.66
N LYS A 255 11.47 13.18 21.82
CA LYS A 255 10.52 12.69 20.81
C LYS A 255 11.19 12.55 19.45
N GLY A 256 10.86 11.48 18.75
CA GLY A 256 11.30 11.24 17.38
C GLY A 256 10.62 12.17 16.37
N LEU A 257 11.32 12.47 15.27
CA LEU A 257 10.78 13.23 14.14
C LEU A 257 11.24 12.60 12.83
N SER A 258 10.30 12.24 11.97
CA SER A 258 10.55 11.93 10.57
C SER A 258 9.81 12.93 9.69
N VAL A 259 10.22 13.01 8.43
CA VAL A 259 9.54 13.80 7.41
C VAL A 259 9.26 12.87 6.23
N THR A 260 8.02 12.86 5.78
CA THR A 260 7.62 12.19 4.55
C THR A 260 7.90 13.10 3.35
N ILE A 261 8.55 12.54 2.33
CA ILE A 261 9.04 13.26 1.16
C ILE A 261 8.60 12.54 -0.13
N PRO A 262 8.25 13.29 -1.20
CA PRO A 262 7.75 12.71 -2.44
C PRO A 262 8.86 11.98 -3.21
N GLY A 263 8.53 10.86 -3.86
CA GLY A 263 9.43 10.19 -4.80
C GLY A 263 9.61 10.94 -6.13
N GLY A 264 8.70 11.84 -6.49
CA GLY A 264 8.74 12.59 -7.75
C GLY A 264 9.40 13.97 -7.63
N THR A 265 10.32 14.28 -8.56
CA THR A 265 11.07 15.54 -8.67
C THR A 265 10.19 16.80 -8.59
N PHE A 266 8.95 16.72 -9.12
CA PHE A 266 8.03 17.85 -9.25
C PHE A 266 7.73 18.54 -7.91
N TYR A 267 7.54 17.76 -6.84
CA TYR A 267 7.38 18.30 -5.48
C TYR A 267 8.70 18.25 -4.69
N LEU A 268 9.56 17.26 -4.93
CA LEU A 268 10.84 17.10 -4.21
C LEU A 268 11.77 18.32 -4.35
N LYS A 269 11.69 19.05 -5.47
CA LYS A 269 12.47 20.27 -5.75
C LYS A 269 12.34 21.39 -4.70
N ASP A 270 11.25 21.42 -3.93
CA ASP A 270 10.98 22.46 -2.93
C ASP A 270 11.32 22.00 -1.49
N PHE A 271 11.94 20.82 -1.33
CA PHE A 271 12.50 20.33 -0.07
C PHE A 271 14.01 20.59 0.00
N ASP A 272 14.48 21.36 0.99
CA ASP A 272 15.91 21.45 1.32
C ASP A 272 16.32 20.20 2.11
N LEU A 273 16.49 19.08 1.40
CA LEU A 273 16.82 17.79 1.99
C LEU A 273 18.09 17.83 2.86
N LYS A 274 19.06 18.68 2.52
CA LYS A 274 20.31 18.80 3.28
C LYS A 274 20.16 19.67 4.54
N GLY A 275 19.27 20.67 4.52
CA GLY A 275 18.81 21.39 5.69
C GLY A 275 17.94 20.54 6.64
N LEU A 276 17.17 19.59 6.09
CA LEU A 276 16.32 18.67 6.86
C LEU A 276 17.12 17.54 7.56
N GLU A 277 18.08 16.91 6.85
CA GLU A 277 18.79 15.71 7.31
C GLU A 277 19.34 15.78 8.76
N PRO A 278 20.00 16.87 9.23
CA PRO A 278 20.53 16.96 10.60
C PRO A 278 19.46 17.08 11.69
N HIS A 279 18.20 17.28 11.30
CA HIS A 279 17.09 17.60 12.19
C HIS A 279 15.99 16.54 12.18
N VAL A 280 16.12 15.47 11.39
CA VAL A 280 15.17 14.34 11.33
C VAL A 280 15.86 13.02 11.69
N ASP A 281 15.13 12.05 12.23
CA ASP A 281 15.64 10.72 12.55
C ASP A 281 15.79 9.91 11.26
N TRP A 282 14.83 10.06 10.35
CA TRP A 282 14.89 9.61 8.96
C TRP A 282 13.95 10.42 8.06
N LEU A 283 14.09 10.22 6.75
CA LEU A 283 13.20 10.69 5.69
C LEU A 283 12.44 9.49 5.13
N ASN A 284 11.13 9.62 5.03
CA ASN A 284 10.20 8.63 4.51
C ASN A 284 9.95 8.90 3.02
N LEU A 285 10.65 8.21 2.12
CA LEU A 285 10.55 8.49 0.68
C LEU A 285 9.40 7.72 0.04
N MET A 286 8.38 8.44 -0.42
CA MET A 286 7.21 7.90 -1.10
C MET A 286 7.56 7.43 -2.52
N THR A 287 8.20 6.27 -2.62
CA THR A 287 8.59 5.62 -3.88
C THR A 287 7.44 4.84 -4.55
N TYR A 288 6.25 5.45 -4.50
CA TYR A 288 4.99 5.03 -5.10
C TYR A 288 4.31 6.25 -5.71
N ASP A 289 3.25 6.03 -6.49
CA ASP A 289 2.53 7.08 -7.24
C ASP A 289 3.42 7.89 -8.18
N LEU A 290 4.50 7.26 -8.67
CA LEU A 290 5.39 7.81 -9.70
C LEU A 290 4.69 7.90 -11.08
N HIS A 291 3.65 7.11 -11.28
CA HIS A 291 2.79 7.09 -12.47
C HIS A 291 1.32 6.90 -12.11
N GLY A 292 0.41 7.36 -12.97
CA GLY A 292 -1.03 7.25 -12.73
C GLY A 292 -1.90 7.80 -13.86
N SER A 293 -3.22 7.70 -13.70
CA SER A 293 -4.20 8.13 -14.72
C SER A 293 -4.30 9.65 -14.92
N TRP A 294 -3.67 10.43 -14.05
CA TRP A 294 -3.55 11.88 -14.16
C TRP A 294 -2.58 12.32 -15.27
N GLU A 295 -1.58 11.51 -15.62
CA GLU A 295 -0.62 11.78 -16.71
C GLU A 295 -1.31 12.00 -18.07
N LYS A 296 -0.66 12.76 -18.97
CA LYS A 296 -1.14 13.04 -20.34
C LYS A 296 0.01 12.87 -21.35
N PRO A 297 -0.12 12.05 -22.40
CA PRO A 297 -1.22 11.12 -22.66
C PRO A 297 -1.33 10.05 -21.55
N VAL A 298 -2.52 9.47 -21.36
CA VAL A 298 -2.72 8.43 -20.34
C VAL A 298 -2.13 7.13 -20.85
N MET A 299 -1.10 6.64 -20.16
CA MET A 299 -0.39 5.40 -20.48
C MET A 299 -0.41 4.50 -19.24
N ALA A 300 -0.75 3.22 -19.41
CA ALA A 300 -0.74 2.25 -18.32
C ALA A 300 0.70 1.95 -17.91
N LYS A 301 1.12 2.44 -16.74
CA LYS A 301 2.48 2.34 -16.24
C LYS A 301 2.49 1.85 -14.78
N PRO A 302 3.52 1.10 -14.35
CA PRO A 302 3.69 0.77 -12.93
C PRO A 302 4.06 1.99 -12.08
N HIS A 303 3.22 2.32 -11.09
CA HIS A 303 3.45 3.45 -10.18
C HIS A 303 4.61 3.28 -9.18
N THR A 304 5.13 2.04 -9.05
CA THR A 304 6.24 1.66 -8.16
C THR A 304 7.41 1.01 -8.93
N ASN A 305 7.59 1.38 -10.19
CA ASN A 305 8.65 0.85 -11.04
C ASN A 305 10.05 1.12 -10.45
N LEU A 306 10.81 0.07 -10.19
CA LEU A 306 12.15 0.12 -9.60
C LEU A 306 13.17 0.96 -10.40
N THR A 307 12.99 1.16 -11.71
CA THR A 307 13.86 2.08 -12.49
C THR A 307 13.57 3.54 -12.20
N ASP A 308 12.32 3.87 -11.88
CA ASP A 308 11.91 5.23 -11.56
C ASP A 308 12.23 5.54 -10.08
N ILE A 309 12.06 4.55 -9.20
CA ILE A 309 12.57 4.54 -7.82
C ILE A 309 14.09 4.77 -7.76
N GLN A 310 14.85 4.19 -8.70
CA GLN A 310 16.29 4.43 -8.83
C GLN A 310 16.61 5.91 -9.10
N GLN A 311 15.78 6.58 -9.89
CA GLN A 311 15.91 8.01 -10.17
C GLN A 311 15.52 8.86 -8.95
N SER A 312 14.42 8.54 -8.26
CA SER A 312 14.01 9.19 -6.99
C SER A 312 15.14 9.17 -5.95
N LEU A 313 15.76 8.00 -5.75
CA LEU A 313 16.86 7.85 -4.80
C LEU A 313 18.13 8.60 -5.25
N LYS A 314 18.39 8.63 -6.56
CA LYS A 314 19.50 9.42 -7.10
C LYS A 314 19.33 10.90 -6.79
N GLU A 315 18.13 11.46 -6.91
CA GLU A 315 17.88 12.88 -6.59
C GLU A 315 18.13 13.18 -5.11
N VAL A 316 17.72 12.28 -4.21
CA VAL A 316 17.98 12.39 -2.76
C VAL A 316 19.48 12.30 -2.44
N TRP A 317 20.24 11.46 -3.14
CA TRP A 317 21.70 11.36 -2.97
C TRP A 317 22.49 12.51 -3.63
N ASP A 318 22.02 13.03 -4.76
CA ASP A 318 22.60 14.22 -5.42
C ASP A 318 22.41 15.47 -4.53
N ALA A 319 21.33 15.54 -3.74
CA ALA A 319 21.16 16.52 -2.67
C ALA A 319 22.06 16.27 -1.43
N GLY A 320 22.85 15.19 -1.43
CA GLY A 320 23.85 14.88 -0.41
C GLY A 320 23.30 14.20 0.85
N VAL A 321 22.09 13.63 0.81
CA VAL A 321 21.52 12.88 1.96
C VAL A 321 22.18 11.51 2.09
N SER A 322 22.50 11.12 3.33
CA SER A 322 23.05 9.81 3.67
C SER A 322 22.02 8.69 3.40
N PRO A 323 22.36 7.61 2.66
CA PRO A 323 21.40 6.53 2.37
C PRO A 323 20.72 5.95 3.62
N GLN A 324 21.45 5.80 4.73
CA GLN A 324 20.93 5.31 6.01
C GLN A 324 19.84 6.19 6.65
N LYS A 325 19.74 7.46 6.25
CA LYS A 325 18.67 8.38 6.67
C LYS A 325 17.37 8.18 5.89
N VAL A 326 17.36 7.44 4.79
CA VAL A 326 16.18 7.25 3.94
C VAL A 326 15.55 5.88 4.19
N THR A 327 14.22 5.81 4.20
CA THR A 327 13.44 4.56 4.09
C THR A 327 12.79 4.47 2.72
N LEU A 328 12.70 3.26 2.16
CA LEU A 328 12.04 3.01 0.87
C LEU A 328 10.53 2.79 1.04
N GLY A 329 9.70 3.55 0.32
CA GLY A 329 8.25 3.36 0.23
C GLY A 329 7.85 2.12 -0.57
N LEU A 330 7.03 1.28 0.06
CA LEU A 330 6.36 0.13 -0.55
C LEU A 330 4.86 0.39 -0.54
N ALA A 331 4.18 0.09 -1.64
CA ALA A 331 2.73 0.23 -1.76
C ALA A 331 2.02 -1.11 -1.46
N ASP A 332 0.87 -1.03 -0.81
CA ASP A 332 -0.10 -2.12 -0.63
C ASP A 332 -1.40 -1.92 -1.43
N TYR A 333 -1.27 -1.16 -2.51
CA TYR A 333 -2.29 -0.89 -3.52
C TYR A 333 -1.62 -0.88 -4.90
N GLY A 334 -2.43 -0.97 -5.95
CA GLY A 334 -1.99 -0.82 -7.33
C GLY A 334 -2.73 0.30 -8.05
N LYS A 335 -2.07 0.96 -9.00
CA LYS A 335 -2.73 1.89 -9.93
C LYS A 335 -3.36 1.15 -11.10
N THR A 336 -4.59 1.57 -11.43
CA THR A 336 -5.44 0.92 -12.43
C THR A 336 -5.78 1.85 -13.58
N TYR A 337 -5.95 1.25 -14.75
CA TYR A 337 -6.21 1.94 -16.01
C TYR A 337 -7.32 1.25 -16.80
N THR A 338 -8.08 2.02 -17.55
CA THR A 338 -8.93 1.49 -18.63
C THR A 338 -8.16 1.62 -19.94
N LEU A 339 -7.66 0.51 -20.46
CA LEU A 339 -6.89 0.44 -21.70
C LEU A 339 -7.77 0.79 -22.92
N SER A 340 -7.16 1.42 -23.92
CA SER A 340 -7.85 1.80 -25.17
C SER A 340 -8.22 0.61 -26.06
N SER A 341 -7.56 -0.54 -25.86
CA SER A 341 -7.84 -1.81 -26.54
C SER A 341 -7.35 -2.98 -25.69
N GLY A 342 -8.11 -4.08 -25.67
CA GLY A 342 -7.68 -5.34 -25.05
C GLY A 342 -6.59 -6.11 -25.82
N SER A 343 -6.17 -5.60 -26.99
CA SER A 343 -5.07 -6.18 -27.77
C SER A 343 -3.66 -5.83 -27.24
N CYS A 344 -3.58 -4.93 -26.26
CA CYS A 344 -2.35 -4.52 -25.58
C CYS A 344 -2.59 -4.70 -24.08
N THR A 345 -1.69 -5.38 -23.35
CA THR A 345 -1.87 -5.68 -21.92
C THR A 345 -0.58 -5.51 -21.08
N THR A 346 0.46 -4.94 -21.65
CA THR A 346 1.75 -4.67 -21.01
C THR A 346 1.87 -3.24 -20.48
N PRO A 347 2.85 -2.94 -19.61
CA PRO A 347 3.31 -1.57 -19.38
C PRO A 347 3.52 -0.82 -20.70
N GLY A 348 3.14 0.46 -20.74
CA GLY A 348 3.22 1.31 -21.92
C GLY A 348 2.05 1.20 -22.90
N CYS A 349 0.99 0.44 -22.60
CA CYS A 349 -0.24 0.49 -23.39
C CYS A 349 -0.97 1.84 -23.23
N THR A 350 -1.63 2.32 -24.29
CA THR A 350 -2.48 3.51 -24.22
C THR A 350 -3.75 3.22 -23.42
N ALA A 351 -4.20 4.20 -22.64
CA ALA A 351 -5.42 4.13 -21.84
C ALA A 351 -6.36 5.31 -22.13
N THR A 352 -7.66 5.11 -21.90
CA THR A 352 -8.67 6.17 -21.98
C THR A 352 -8.81 6.94 -20.67
N GLY A 353 -8.34 6.37 -19.56
CA GLY A 353 -8.38 6.99 -18.24
C GLY A 353 -8.07 5.98 -17.12
N ALA A 354 -8.52 6.34 -15.91
CA ALA A 354 -8.46 5.50 -14.72
C ALA A 354 -9.18 4.15 -14.93
N GLY A 355 -8.76 3.14 -14.18
CA GLY A 355 -9.55 1.93 -13.99
C GLY A 355 -10.79 2.21 -13.14
N LYS A 356 -11.76 1.28 -13.17
CA LYS A 356 -12.96 1.37 -12.35
C LYS A 356 -12.59 1.35 -10.85
N PRO A 357 -13.30 2.11 -10.00
CA PRO A 357 -13.09 2.05 -8.55
C PRO A 357 -13.38 0.66 -7.98
N GLY A 358 -12.63 0.28 -6.96
CA GLY A 358 -12.90 -0.91 -6.15
C GLY A 358 -14.08 -0.68 -5.20
N PRO A 359 -14.73 -1.75 -4.71
CA PRO A 359 -15.84 -1.64 -3.76
C PRO A 359 -15.43 -1.06 -2.39
N CYS A 360 -14.15 -1.16 -2.02
CA CYS A 360 -13.61 -0.76 -0.72
C CYS A 360 -12.60 0.39 -0.81
N SER A 361 -11.79 0.48 -1.89
CA SER A 361 -11.00 1.69 -2.18
C SER A 361 -11.89 2.86 -2.58
N ASN A 362 -12.95 2.58 -3.35
CA ASN A 362 -13.89 3.55 -3.90
C ASN A 362 -13.22 4.70 -4.71
N GLU A 363 -11.99 4.49 -5.19
CA GLU A 363 -11.20 5.47 -5.95
C GLU A 363 -10.97 4.98 -7.39
N ALA A 364 -11.40 5.76 -8.38
CA ALA A 364 -11.15 5.43 -9.78
C ALA A 364 -9.66 5.61 -10.11
N GLY A 365 -8.99 4.54 -10.52
CA GLY A 365 -7.55 4.52 -10.77
C GLY A 365 -6.70 3.86 -9.67
N SER A 366 -7.30 3.40 -8.57
CA SER A 366 -6.60 2.71 -7.48
C SER A 366 -7.39 1.50 -6.97
N LEU A 367 -6.71 0.40 -6.67
CA LEU A 367 -7.27 -0.76 -5.96
C LEU A 367 -6.34 -1.16 -4.82
N HIS A 368 -6.90 -1.46 -3.65
CA HIS A 368 -6.15 -2.05 -2.55
C HIS A 368 -5.70 -3.47 -2.93
N ASN A 369 -4.58 -3.96 -2.38
CA ASN A 369 -4.10 -5.32 -2.66
C ASN A 369 -5.17 -6.40 -2.32
N ALA A 370 -6.00 -6.18 -1.30
CA ALA A 370 -7.15 -7.06 -0.99
C ALA A 370 -8.21 -7.13 -2.12
N GLU A 371 -8.39 -6.06 -2.88
CA GLU A 371 -9.30 -6.02 -4.03
C GLU A 371 -8.67 -6.64 -5.27
N ILE A 372 -7.35 -6.48 -5.44
CA ILE A 372 -6.57 -7.13 -6.50
C ILE A 372 -6.57 -8.65 -6.30
N ASP A 373 -6.35 -9.12 -5.07
CA ASP A 373 -6.54 -10.52 -4.66
C ASP A 373 -7.95 -11.02 -5.03
N THR A 374 -8.98 -10.21 -4.76
CA THR A 374 -10.38 -10.54 -5.10
C THR A 374 -10.62 -10.63 -6.61
N VAL A 375 -9.99 -9.78 -7.42
CA VAL A 375 -10.04 -9.86 -8.89
C VAL A 375 -9.39 -11.15 -9.39
N LEU A 376 -8.22 -11.52 -8.85
CA LEU A 376 -7.51 -12.74 -9.22
C LEU A 376 -8.28 -14.01 -8.81
N GLN A 377 -8.87 -14.03 -7.62
CA GLN A 377 -9.72 -15.14 -7.16
C GLN A 377 -10.94 -15.37 -8.07
N LYS A 378 -11.57 -14.29 -8.56
CA LYS A 378 -12.69 -14.35 -9.51
C LYS A 378 -12.27 -14.75 -10.92
N ASN A 379 -11.00 -14.54 -11.29
CA ASN A 379 -10.46 -14.77 -12.63
C ASN A 379 -9.26 -15.74 -12.55
N SER A 380 -9.49 -16.97 -12.10
CA SER A 380 -8.44 -17.97 -11.81
C SER A 380 -7.58 -18.40 -13.02
N ASN A 381 -7.94 -18.00 -14.23
CA ASN A 381 -7.15 -18.15 -15.45
C ASN A 381 -6.11 -17.05 -15.65
N ILE A 382 -6.23 -15.91 -14.96
CA ILE A 382 -5.25 -14.83 -14.99
C ILE A 382 -4.02 -15.25 -14.19
N LYS A 383 -2.84 -15.04 -14.78
CA LYS A 383 -1.56 -15.16 -14.10
C LYS A 383 -0.87 -13.79 -14.17
N PRO A 384 -0.68 -13.10 -13.03
CA PRO A 384 0.09 -11.87 -12.99
C PRO A 384 1.47 -12.05 -13.63
N VAL A 385 1.88 -11.08 -14.45
CA VAL A 385 3.21 -11.05 -15.05
C VAL A 385 4.13 -10.29 -14.12
N LEU A 386 5.17 -10.96 -13.62
CA LEU A 386 6.26 -10.31 -12.89
C LEU A 386 7.23 -9.67 -13.88
N ASP A 387 7.32 -8.34 -13.85
CA ASP A 387 8.47 -7.63 -14.41
C ASP A 387 9.58 -7.59 -13.35
N LYS A 388 10.66 -8.34 -13.58
CA LYS A 388 11.79 -8.42 -12.64
C LYS A 388 12.69 -7.18 -12.67
N GLN A 389 12.69 -6.41 -13.75
CA GLN A 389 13.49 -5.18 -13.87
C GLN A 389 12.78 -4.02 -13.17
N ALA A 390 11.47 -3.89 -13.39
CA ALA A 390 10.63 -2.93 -12.69
C ALA A 390 10.27 -3.37 -11.26
N ALA A 391 10.48 -4.64 -10.91
CA ALA A 391 10.08 -5.24 -9.62
C ALA A 391 8.62 -4.92 -9.27
N VAL A 392 7.71 -5.26 -10.18
CA VAL A 392 6.25 -5.07 -10.06
C VAL A 392 5.53 -6.24 -10.72
N LYS A 393 4.27 -6.46 -10.34
CA LYS A 393 3.37 -7.36 -11.05
C LYS A 393 2.26 -6.58 -11.75
N TYR A 394 1.85 -7.07 -12.91
CA TYR A 394 0.73 -6.50 -13.64
C TYR A 394 -0.13 -7.56 -14.32
N PHE A 395 -1.40 -7.23 -14.59
CA PHE A 395 -2.29 -8.02 -15.44
C PHE A 395 -3.44 -7.18 -15.99
N ALA A 396 -4.16 -7.74 -16.97
CA ALA A 396 -5.41 -7.21 -17.49
C ALA A 396 -6.59 -8.16 -17.20
N TRP A 397 -7.77 -7.60 -16.97
CA TRP A 397 -9.05 -8.31 -16.82
C TRP A 397 -10.18 -7.54 -17.53
N ASP A 398 -11.39 -8.10 -17.60
CA ASP A 398 -12.58 -7.48 -18.21
C ASP A 398 -12.32 -6.87 -19.61
N THR A 399 -11.48 -7.51 -20.42
CA THR A 399 -10.96 -7.03 -21.72
C THR A 399 -10.05 -5.80 -21.66
N THR A 400 -10.37 -4.77 -20.88
CA THR A 400 -9.63 -3.48 -20.89
C THR A 400 -9.27 -2.92 -19.52
N GLN A 401 -9.61 -3.58 -18.41
CA GLN A 401 -9.11 -3.15 -17.11
C GLN A 401 -7.69 -3.68 -16.91
N TRP A 402 -6.81 -2.85 -16.37
CA TRP A 402 -5.40 -3.20 -16.14
C TRP A 402 -4.93 -2.64 -14.80
N VAL A 403 -4.07 -3.38 -14.13
CA VAL A 403 -3.44 -2.98 -12.86
C VAL A 403 -1.95 -3.30 -12.90
N SER A 404 -1.16 -2.42 -12.31
CA SER A 404 0.17 -2.76 -11.79
C SER A 404 0.20 -2.52 -10.29
N TYR A 405 0.80 -3.46 -9.58
CA TYR A 405 0.78 -3.52 -8.11
C TYR A 405 2.04 -4.22 -7.60
N ASP A 406 2.15 -4.25 -6.27
CA ASP A 406 3.19 -4.94 -5.54
C ASP A 406 2.61 -6.09 -4.70
N ASP A 407 3.36 -7.18 -4.59
CA ASP A 407 3.12 -8.25 -3.63
C ASP A 407 4.43 -8.67 -2.94
N ASP A 408 4.42 -9.74 -2.16
CA ASP A 408 5.59 -10.10 -1.36
C ASP A 408 6.79 -10.53 -2.22
N GLU A 409 6.58 -11.02 -3.46
CA GLU A 409 7.68 -11.32 -4.37
C GLU A 409 8.37 -10.04 -4.86
N THR A 410 7.59 -9.02 -5.20
CA THR A 410 8.14 -7.72 -5.65
C THR A 410 8.72 -6.93 -4.49
N TRP A 411 8.13 -7.03 -3.29
CA TRP A 411 8.68 -6.47 -2.05
C TRP A 411 10.03 -7.09 -1.69
N ILE A 412 10.27 -8.39 -1.91
CA ILE A 412 11.60 -9.01 -1.70
C ILE A 412 12.64 -8.35 -2.61
N LEU A 413 12.33 -8.15 -3.89
CA LEU A 413 13.22 -7.49 -4.84
C LEU A 413 13.53 -6.05 -4.42
N LYS A 414 12.50 -5.28 -4.03
CA LYS A 414 12.62 -3.89 -3.56
C LYS A 414 13.38 -3.77 -2.23
N LYS A 415 13.14 -4.66 -1.28
CA LYS A 415 13.85 -4.73 0.01
C LYS A 415 15.31 -5.15 -0.17
N GLN A 416 15.62 -6.10 -1.04
CA GLN A 416 17.01 -6.43 -1.36
C GLN A 416 17.71 -5.26 -2.07
N TYR A 417 17.03 -4.55 -2.98
CA TYR A 417 17.57 -3.35 -3.59
C TYR A 417 17.84 -2.25 -2.54
N ALA A 418 16.93 -2.01 -1.60
CA ALA A 418 17.13 -1.08 -0.49
C ALA A 418 18.36 -1.46 0.37
N ALA A 419 18.53 -2.74 0.66
CA ALA A 419 19.66 -3.30 1.41
C ALA A 419 20.99 -3.17 0.66
N ASP A 420 20.95 -3.33 -0.67
CA ASP A 420 22.07 -3.13 -1.59
C ASP A 420 22.51 -1.67 -1.71
N LYS A 421 21.57 -0.74 -1.51
CA LYS A 421 21.79 0.72 -1.47
C LYS A 421 21.99 1.27 -0.07
N CYS A 422 22.08 0.38 0.93
CA CYS A 422 22.35 0.73 2.32
C CYS A 422 21.33 1.72 2.92
N LEU A 423 20.07 1.62 2.47
CA LEU A 423 18.97 2.41 3.03
C LEU A 423 18.73 2.03 4.49
N GLY A 424 18.22 2.97 5.29
CA GLY A 424 17.99 2.72 6.71
C GLY A 424 16.82 1.78 6.99
N GLY A 425 15.96 1.52 6.01
CA GLY A 425 14.79 0.67 6.15
C GLY A 425 13.78 0.78 5.01
N THR A 426 12.56 0.31 5.28
CA THR A 426 11.39 0.47 4.40
C THR A 426 10.19 1.01 5.18
N LEU A 427 9.24 1.64 4.48
CA LEU A 427 7.89 1.91 4.96
C LEU A 427 6.87 1.23 4.05
N ALA A 428 5.67 0.93 4.58
CA ALA A 428 4.55 0.37 3.83
C ALA A 428 3.33 1.29 3.92
N TRP A 429 2.82 1.73 2.77
CA TRP A 429 1.58 2.49 2.61
C TRP A 429 0.51 1.66 1.89
N ALA A 430 -0.56 1.22 2.54
CA ALA A 430 -0.78 1.15 3.98
C ALA A 430 -1.15 -0.29 4.37
N VAL A 431 -0.78 -0.72 5.57
CA VAL A 431 -0.80 -2.15 5.94
C VAL A 431 -2.21 -2.74 5.99
N ASP A 432 -3.20 -1.88 6.17
CA ASP A 432 -4.63 -2.21 6.14
C ASP A 432 -5.18 -2.45 4.72
N MET A 433 -4.42 -2.19 3.66
CA MET A 433 -4.83 -2.43 2.27
C MET A 433 -4.62 -3.90 1.82
N LYS A 434 -3.90 -4.71 2.62
CA LYS A 434 -3.79 -6.17 2.43
C LYS A 434 -5.03 -6.91 2.94
N THR A 435 -5.29 -8.09 2.39
CA THR A 435 -6.28 -9.03 2.95
C THR A 435 -5.85 -9.44 4.37
N ILE A 436 -6.73 -9.28 5.37
CA ILE A 436 -6.50 -9.78 6.73
C ILE A 436 -6.16 -11.28 6.65
N SER A 437 -4.99 -11.65 7.18
CA SER A 437 -4.62 -13.06 7.28
C SER A 437 -5.34 -13.67 8.47
N GLN A 438 -6.62 -14.01 8.27
CA GLN A 438 -7.49 -14.54 9.32
C GLN A 438 -6.93 -15.86 9.87
N GLY A 439 -6.40 -15.80 11.09
CA GLY A 439 -6.47 -16.94 12.00
C GLY A 439 -7.92 -17.05 12.48
N ASN A 440 -8.72 -17.85 11.77
CA ASN A 440 -10.15 -18.14 11.99
C ASN A 440 -10.84 -17.39 13.15
N GLU A 441 -11.53 -16.29 12.84
CA GLU A 441 -12.77 -16.04 13.57
C GLU A 441 -13.79 -17.05 13.07
N THR A 442 -14.03 -18.10 13.86
CA THR A 442 -15.16 -19.00 13.63
C THR A 442 -16.45 -18.20 13.75
N SER A 443 -17.15 -18.01 12.63
CA SER A 443 -18.55 -17.60 12.64
C SER A 443 -19.33 -18.64 13.45
N ALA A 444 -19.78 -18.24 14.64
CA ALA A 444 -20.76 -19.00 15.40
C ALA A 444 -22.13 -18.79 14.73
N ASP A 445 -22.67 -19.88 14.15
CA ASP A 445 -24.08 -20.02 13.82
C ASP A 445 -24.94 -20.10 15.10
#